data_AF-A0A536X6L4-F1
#
_entry.id   AF-A0A536X6L4-F1
#
_cell.length_a   1.000
_cell.length_b   1.000
_cell.length_c   1.000
_cell.angle_alpha   90.00
_cell.angle_beta   90.00
_cell.angle_gamma   90.00
#
_symmetry.space_group_name_H-M   'P 1'
#
loop_
_entity.id
_entity.type
_entity.pdbx_description
1 polymer ?
#
loop_
_entity_poly.entity_id
_entity_poly.type
_entity_poly.pdbx_seq_one_letter_code
_entity_poly.pdbx_strand_id
1 'polypeptide(L)'
;MPAPKCCFDHILPRDLLRPHNTAAGPGGRTRAIAPKGKSWINGSTLRVRFIGGTAAEQATAREQAAWWSAVANLKFDFNNAPDAEIRISFDENDGAWSTIGTDARSVAFNQATMNLGFLDGGTAAHEFGHAIGLAHEHSSPLGGMEWNKPVVLRDLAGSPNFWDEATVQHNVFFKYSMDQINGTAFDPDSIMLYAFPAEWTLNAVSTHANDVLSKLDKEFIAGAKMYPKTQPGLPAAVNLTVGAPRLEADIGKPGEEDLFRFHADTDGVYVMETRGQTDVYMKLFGPNSPTALLEEDDDSGYGLNPRISARLMAGDYIVQVRHYDRSAGTGKYGITVKQR
;
A
#
# COMPACT_ATOMS: atom_id res chain seq x y z
N MET A 1 32.93 -9.28 -9.03
CA MET A 1 32.62 -8.89 -7.64
C MET A 1 31.35 -9.63 -7.22
N PRO A 2 31.15 -9.94 -5.93
CA PRO A 2 29.87 -10.52 -5.49
C PRO A 2 28.72 -9.57 -5.81
N ALA A 3 27.54 -10.11 -6.10
CA ALA A 3 26.34 -9.34 -6.38
C ALA A 3 25.94 -8.48 -5.15
N PRO A 4 25.31 -7.31 -5.35
CA PRO A 4 24.75 -6.55 -4.22
C PRO A 4 23.67 -7.38 -3.50
N LYS A 5 23.49 -7.11 -2.19
CA LYS A 5 22.30 -7.57 -1.47
C LYS A 5 21.10 -6.82 -2.05
N CYS A 6 20.07 -7.54 -2.47
CA CYS A 6 18.82 -6.96 -2.93
C CYS A 6 17.71 -7.35 -1.96
N CYS A 7 16.86 -6.39 -1.60
CA CYS A 7 15.59 -6.70 -0.96
C CYS A 7 14.66 -7.42 -1.95
N PHE A 8 13.45 -7.82 -1.57
CA PHE A 8 12.41 -8.24 -2.52
C PHE A 8 10.99 -7.99 -1.98
N ASP A 9 10.01 -7.88 -2.88
CA ASP A 9 8.59 -7.83 -2.52
C ASP A 9 8.09 -9.26 -2.19
N HIS A 10 7.45 -9.46 -1.04
CA HIS A 10 6.77 -10.73 -0.75
C HIS A 10 5.30 -10.67 -1.20
N ILE A 11 5.00 -11.43 -2.26
CA ILE A 11 3.76 -11.28 -3.02
C ILE A 11 2.83 -12.46 -2.78
N LEU A 12 1.55 -12.14 -2.62
CA LEU A 12 0.52 -13.15 -2.50
C LEU A 12 0.21 -13.76 -3.87
N PRO A 13 0.02 -15.08 -4.00
CA PRO A 13 -0.25 -15.75 -5.28
C PRO A 13 -1.39 -15.14 -6.12
N ARG A 14 -2.36 -14.48 -5.48
CA ARG A 14 -3.48 -13.78 -6.15
C ARG A 14 -3.06 -12.56 -6.98
N ASP A 15 -1.94 -11.94 -6.63
CA ASP A 15 -1.44 -10.74 -7.30
C ASP A 15 -0.58 -11.09 -8.52
N LEU A 16 -0.17 -12.35 -8.67
CA LEU A 16 0.50 -12.89 -9.86
C LEU A 16 -0.44 -13.09 -11.07
N LEU A 17 -1.76 -13.03 -10.87
CA LEU A 17 -2.78 -13.47 -11.84
C LEU A 17 -3.68 -12.34 -12.36
N ARG A 18 -3.39 -11.06 -12.08
CA ARG A 18 -4.24 -9.94 -12.54
C ARG A 18 -3.96 -9.58 -14.01
N PRO A 19 -4.99 -9.47 -14.89
CA PRO A 19 -4.83 -9.06 -16.27
C PRO A 19 -4.28 -7.64 -16.44
N HIS A 20 -3.52 -7.44 -17.51
CA HIS A 20 -2.75 -6.24 -17.82
C HIS A 20 -3.52 -5.38 -18.83
N ASN A 21 -3.81 -4.12 -18.51
CA ASN A 21 -4.35 -3.16 -19.48
C ASN A 21 -3.32 -2.08 -19.77
N THR A 22 -2.59 -2.22 -20.87
CA THR A 22 -1.57 -1.26 -21.30
C THR A 22 -2.20 -0.07 -22.03
N ALA A 23 -2.81 0.88 -21.31
CA ALA A 23 -3.23 2.15 -21.89
C ALA A 23 -2.47 3.32 -21.26
N ALA A 24 -1.73 4.07 -22.08
CA ALA A 24 -0.95 5.23 -21.64
C ALA A 24 -1.85 6.46 -21.46
N GLY A 25 -1.90 7.01 -20.25
CA GLY A 25 -2.50 8.32 -19.97
C GLY A 25 -1.52 9.47 -20.27
N PRO A 26 -2.01 10.65 -20.72
CA PRO A 26 -1.13 11.75 -21.13
C PRO A 26 -0.62 12.56 -19.92
N GLY A 27 0.69 12.80 -19.90
CA GLY A 27 1.39 13.92 -19.24
C GLY A 27 1.13 14.16 -17.75
N GLY A 28 2.06 13.76 -16.88
CA GLY A 28 2.05 14.14 -15.47
C GLY A 28 3.43 14.05 -14.80
N ARG A 29 3.77 15.06 -13.99
CA ARG A 29 5.05 15.27 -13.27
C ARG A 29 5.49 14.11 -12.34
N THR A 30 6.81 14.04 -12.12
CA THR A 30 7.68 13.12 -11.34
C THR A 30 7.16 12.65 -9.98
N ARG A 31 7.14 11.32 -9.72
CA ARG A 31 6.51 10.68 -8.54
C ARG A 31 6.91 9.19 -8.40
N ALA A 32 7.07 8.72 -7.15
CA ALA A 32 7.26 7.31 -6.75
C ALA A 32 6.04 6.41 -7.06
N ILE A 33 6.23 5.08 -7.03
CA ILE A 33 5.22 4.09 -7.46
C ILE A 33 4.41 3.52 -6.28
N ALA A 34 3.07 3.55 -6.38
CA ALA A 34 2.19 2.80 -5.48
C ALA A 34 1.10 2.02 -6.25
N PRO A 35 0.99 0.69 -6.10
CA PRO A 35 -0.06 -0.11 -6.72
C PRO A 35 -1.45 0.32 -6.21
N LYS A 36 -2.39 0.51 -7.14
CA LYS A 36 -3.76 0.90 -6.78
C LYS A 36 -4.44 -0.14 -5.87
N GLY A 37 -5.13 0.36 -4.85
CA GLY A 37 -5.93 -0.46 -3.94
C GLY A 37 -5.14 -1.12 -2.81
N LYS A 38 -3.81 -0.93 -2.75
CA LYS A 38 -2.96 -1.48 -1.69
C LYS A 38 -2.74 -0.52 -0.52
N SER A 39 -3.05 0.76 -0.67
CA SER A 39 -2.91 1.76 0.40
C SER A 39 -3.83 1.51 1.59
N TRP A 40 -3.37 1.88 2.78
CA TRP A 40 -4.18 1.94 4.00
C TRP A 40 -5.15 3.13 3.97
N ILE A 41 -6.09 3.18 4.91
CA ILE A 41 -6.93 4.38 5.08
C ILE A 41 -6.05 5.53 5.58
N ASN A 42 -6.23 6.72 5.03
CA ASN A 42 -5.51 7.90 5.48
C ASN A 42 -5.76 8.20 6.99
N GLY A 43 -4.71 8.52 7.73
CA GLY A 43 -4.76 8.73 9.18
C GLY A 43 -4.74 7.45 10.02
N SER A 44 -4.51 6.27 9.41
CA SER A 44 -4.40 5.00 10.16
C SER A 44 -3.20 4.97 11.10
N THR A 45 -3.40 4.31 12.24
CA THR A 45 -2.32 3.82 13.09
C THR A 45 -2.15 2.33 12.83
N LEU A 46 -1.01 1.95 12.25
CA LEU A 46 -0.66 0.57 11.94
C LEU A 46 0.09 -0.03 13.14
N ARG A 47 -0.39 -1.15 13.67
CA ARG A 47 0.27 -1.82 14.79
C ARG A 47 1.44 -2.62 14.24
N VAL A 48 2.54 -2.57 14.98
CA VAL A 48 3.79 -3.22 14.62
C VAL A 48 4.24 -4.15 15.73
N ARG A 49 4.63 -5.36 15.34
CA ARG A 49 5.14 -6.39 16.24
C ARG A 49 6.47 -6.92 15.74
N PHE A 50 7.42 -7.11 16.66
CA PHE A 50 8.68 -7.80 16.38
C PHE A 50 8.58 -9.29 16.73
N ILE A 51 9.06 -10.13 15.82
CA ILE A 51 9.22 -11.57 15.98
C ILE A 51 10.73 -11.81 16.11
N GLY A 52 11.27 -11.58 17.31
CA GLY A 52 12.71 -11.62 17.57
C GLY A 52 13.42 -10.29 17.34
N GLY A 53 14.68 -10.35 16.89
CA GLY A 53 15.57 -9.21 16.74
C GLY A 53 16.17 -8.71 18.07
N THR A 54 17.40 -8.23 17.98
CA THR A 54 18.12 -7.53 19.05
C THR A 54 17.52 -6.14 19.31
N ALA A 55 17.83 -5.57 20.47
CA ALA A 55 17.38 -4.22 20.81
C ALA A 55 17.86 -3.16 19.80
N ALA A 56 19.05 -3.33 19.22
CA ALA A 56 19.61 -2.44 18.22
C ALA A 56 18.84 -2.53 16.90
N GLU A 57 18.58 -3.74 16.40
CA GLU A 57 17.83 -3.96 15.16
C GLU A 57 16.40 -3.38 15.25
N GLN A 58 15.72 -3.63 16.37
CA GLN A 58 14.41 -3.05 16.61
C GLN A 58 14.44 -1.53 16.77
N ALA A 59 15.54 -0.95 17.26
CA ALA A 59 15.68 0.50 17.36
C ALA A 59 15.80 1.14 15.97
N THR A 60 16.62 0.57 15.09
CA THR A 60 16.75 1.00 13.68
C THR A 60 15.42 0.92 12.94
N ALA A 61 14.68 -0.18 13.11
CA ALA A 61 13.36 -0.34 12.49
C ALA A 61 12.37 0.76 12.95
N ARG A 62 12.35 1.09 14.25
CA ARG A 62 11.49 2.17 14.78
C ARG A 62 11.89 3.53 14.24
N GLU A 63 13.19 3.82 14.20
CA GLU A 63 13.72 5.08 13.70
C GLU A 63 13.33 5.31 12.24
N GLN A 64 13.60 4.34 11.37
CA GLN A 64 13.36 4.48 9.94
C GLN A 64 11.86 4.43 9.58
N ALA A 65 11.04 3.69 10.34
CA ALA A 65 9.58 3.80 10.25
C ALA A 65 9.08 5.23 10.56
N ALA A 66 9.71 5.90 11.52
CA ALA A 66 9.33 7.27 11.90
C ALA A 66 9.61 8.29 10.78
N TRP A 67 10.55 8.02 9.86
CA TRP A 67 10.79 8.88 8.69
C TRP A 67 9.54 9.01 7.82
N TRP A 68 8.80 7.91 7.61
CA TRP A 68 7.53 7.93 6.89
C TRP A 68 6.43 8.65 7.67
N SER A 69 6.27 8.36 8.97
CA SER A 69 5.26 9.05 9.82
C SER A 69 5.50 10.56 9.94
N ALA A 70 6.74 11.02 9.76
CA ALA A 70 7.08 12.44 9.76
C ALA A 70 6.45 13.18 8.56
N VAL A 71 6.19 12.51 7.44
CA VAL A 71 5.67 13.12 6.20
C VAL A 71 4.28 12.63 5.80
N ALA A 72 3.97 11.36 6.02
CA ALA A 72 2.67 10.74 5.75
C ALA A 72 1.71 10.93 6.93
N ASN A 73 0.41 10.99 6.64
CA ASN A 73 -0.63 10.88 7.66
C ASN A 73 -0.89 9.40 8.00
N LEU A 74 0.16 8.73 8.48
CA LEU A 74 0.13 7.39 9.04
C LEU A 74 0.94 7.40 10.33
N LYS A 75 0.63 6.46 11.22
CA LYS A 75 1.38 6.25 12.46
C LYS A 75 1.73 4.77 12.57
N PHE A 76 2.86 4.48 13.21
CA PHE A 76 3.25 3.13 13.58
C PHE A 76 3.19 2.99 15.10
N ASP A 77 2.40 2.05 15.59
CA ASP A 77 2.27 1.73 17.01
C ASP A 77 2.98 0.41 17.31
N PHE A 78 4.19 0.50 17.86
CA PHE A 78 5.01 -0.65 18.23
C PHE A 78 4.56 -1.25 19.57
N ASN A 79 3.37 -1.85 19.59
CA ASN A 79 2.71 -2.35 20.80
C ASN A 79 2.78 -3.88 20.97
N ASN A 80 3.42 -4.58 20.03
CA ASN A 80 3.55 -6.04 20.07
C ASN A 80 2.19 -6.78 20.07
N ALA A 81 1.14 -6.18 19.49
CA ALA A 81 -0.17 -6.82 19.37
C ALA A 81 -0.06 -8.14 18.58
N PRO A 82 -0.72 -9.22 19.04
CA PRO A 82 -0.63 -10.53 18.38
C PRO A 82 -1.20 -10.52 16.95
N ASP A 83 -2.16 -9.64 16.69
CA ASP A 83 -2.84 -9.42 15.40
C ASP A 83 -2.34 -8.15 14.68
N ALA A 84 -1.13 -7.67 15.01
CA ALA A 84 -0.54 -6.49 14.40
C ALA A 84 -0.52 -6.59 12.86
N GLU A 85 -0.81 -5.48 12.18
CA GLU A 85 -0.80 -5.40 10.71
C GLU A 85 0.60 -5.70 10.16
N ILE A 86 1.63 -5.12 10.79
CA ILE A 86 3.03 -5.30 10.39
C ILE A 86 3.73 -6.19 11.41
N ARG A 87 4.27 -7.32 10.96
CA ARG A 87 4.95 -8.32 11.80
C ARG A 87 6.35 -8.56 11.24
N ILE A 88 7.37 -8.13 11.99
CA ILE A 88 8.74 -7.99 11.52
C ILE A 88 9.61 -9.10 12.12
N SER A 89 10.17 -9.97 11.29
CA SER A 89 11.25 -10.90 11.66
C SER A 89 12.63 -10.34 11.27
N PHE A 90 13.70 -10.97 11.76
CA PHE A 90 15.10 -10.59 11.52
C PHE A 90 15.94 -11.83 11.15
N ASP A 91 15.40 -12.69 10.28
CA ASP A 91 16.13 -13.88 9.83
C ASP A 91 17.11 -13.48 8.72
N GLU A 92 18.41 -13.54 9.02
CA GLU A 92 19.49 -13.22 8.07
C GLU A 92 19.51 -14.14 6.84
N ASN A 93 18.88 -15.32 6.92
CA ASN A 93 18.79 -16.28 5.81
C ASN A 93 17.57 -16.05 4.92
N ASP A 94 16.67 -15.15 5.30
CA ASP A 94 15.42 -14.86 4.59
C ASP A 94 15.44 -13.45 3.95
N GLY A 95 16.63 -12.87 3.75
CA GLY A 95 16.81 -11.59 3.05
C GLY A 95 16.09 -10.41 3.71
N ALA A 96 15.83 -9.33 2.97
CA ALA A 96 14.99 -8.23 3.43
C ALA A 96 13.79 -8.09 2.50
N TRP A 97 12.59 -8.05 3.06
CA TRP A 97 11.34 -8.00 2.29
C TRP A 97 10.18 -7.48 3.10
N SER A 98 9.13 -7.04 2.41
CA SER A 98 7.83 -6.73 3.00
C SER A 98 6.71 -7.08 2.02
N THR A 99 5.53 -7.39 2.55
CA THR A 99 4.30 -7.34 1.76
C THR A 99 3.96 -5.89 1.39
N ILE A 100 3.21 -5.69 0.31
CA ILE A 100 2.83 -4.35 -0.16
C ILE A 100 1.52 -3.90 0.49
N GLY A 101 1.64 -2.92 1.39
CA GLY A 101 0.50 -2.25 2.00
C GLY A 101 -0.48 -3.22 2.67
N THR A 102 -1.74 -3.11 2.29
CA THR A 102 -2.85 -3.89 2.83
C THR A 102 -2.82 -5.39 2.50
N ASP A 103 -1.88 -5.87 1.69
CA ASP A 103 -1.67 -7.31 1.48
C ASP A 103 -1.23 -8.03 2.76
N ALA A 104 -0.59 -7.31 3.68
CA ALA A 104 -0.25 -7.81 5.01
C ALA A 104 -1.43 -8.48 5.75
N ARG A 105 -2.67 -8.07 5.43
CA ARG A 105 -3.91 -8.61 6.02
C ARG A 105 -4.27 -10.01 5.56
N SER A 106 -3.72 -10.46 4.44
CA SER A 106 -3.97 -11.81 3.91
C SER A 106 -2.88 -12.81 4.33
N VAL A 107 -1.86 -12.34 5.04
CA VAL A 107 -0.85 -13.19 5.68
C VAL A 107 -1.37 -13.68 7.02
N ALA A 108 -1.14 -14.95 7.35
CA ALA A 108 -1.57 -15.53 8.61
C ALA A 108 -0.93 -14.79 9.82
N PHE A 109 -1.67 -14.68 10.93
CA PHE A 109 -1.23 -13.92 12.12
C PHE A 109 0.05 -14.44 12.78
N ASN A 110 0.40 -15.71 12.56
CA ASN A 110 1.62 -16.33 13.07
C ASN A 110 2.82 -16.22 12.11
N GLN A 111 2.65 -15.57 10.96
CA GLN A 111 3.70 -15.37 9.96
C GLN A 111 4.12 -13.91 9.89
N ALA A 112 5.40 -13.67 9.57
CA ALA A 112 5.90 -12.32 9.32
C ALA A 112 5.23 -11.70 8.07
N THR A 113 5.08 -10.39 8.05
CA THR A 113 4.68 -9.61 6.87
C THR A 113 5.84 -8.76 6.35
N MET A 114 6.96 -8.78 7.07
CA MET A 114 8.21 -8.12 6.75
C MET A 114 9.35 -8.90 7.41
N ASN A 115 10.47 -9.04 6.71
CA ASN A 115 11.71 -9.53 7.28
C ASN A 115 12.81 -8.49 7.06
N LEU A 116 13.60 -8.24 8.09
CA LEU A 116 14.77 -7.36 8.05
C LEU A 116 16.02 -8.20 8.32
N GLY A 117 16.37 -9.10 7.40
CA GLY A 117 17.55 -9.96 7.50
C GLY A 117 18.89 -9.21 7.39
N PHE A 118 18.85 -7.94 6.99
CA PHE A 118 19.93 -6.99 7.13
C PHE A 118 19.37 -5.57 7.29
N LEU A 119 20.16 -4.68 7.91
CA LEU A 119 19.76 -3.30 8.25
C LEU A 119 20.78 -2.26 7.76
N ASP A 120 21.56 -2.62 6.75
CA ASP A 120 22.55 -1.73 6.16
C ASP A 120 21.83 -0.50 5.56
N GLY A 121 22.31 0.71 5.85
CA GLY A 121 21.79 1.94 5.25
C GLY A 121 20.30 2.21 5.49
N GLY A 122 19.56 2.50 4.43
CA GLY A 122 18.13 2.79 4.45
C GLY A 122 17.19 1.58 4.31
N THR A 123 17.68 0.36 4.52
CA THR A 123 16.92 -0.89 4.27
C THR A 123 15.58 -0.94 5.02
N ALA A 124 15.54 -0.58 6.30
CA ALA A 124 14.27 -0.60 7.04
C ALA A 124 13.27 0.43 6.48
N ALA A 125 13.73 1.63 6.10
CA ALA A 125 12.89 2.64 5.47
C ALA A 125 12.30 2.13 4.14
N HIS A 126 13.10 1.43 3.34
CA HIS A 126 12.66 0.77 2.11
C HIS A 126 11.51 -0.22 2.38
N GLU A 127 11.70 -1.16 3.31
CA GLU A 127 10.68 -2.15 3.65
C GLU A 127 9.42 -1.51 4.25
N PHE A 128 9.56 -0.47 5.08
CA PHE A 128 8.40 0.28 5.55
C PHE A 128 7.70 1.03 4.41
N GLY A 129 8.40 1.41 3.34
CA GLY A 129 7.84 1.94 2.11
C GLY A 129 6.90 0.93 1.45
N HIS A 130 7.32 -0.33 1.31
CA HIS A 130 6.45 -1.42 0.87
C HIS A 130 5.27 -1.63 1.81
N ALA A 131 5.50 -1.68 3.12
CA ALA A 131 4.44 -1.87 4.11
C ALA A 131 3.36 -0.77 4.10
N ILE A 132 3.66 0.42 3.55
CA ILE A 132 2.67 1.49 3.34
C ILE A 132 2.16 1.59 1.90
N GLY A 133 2.52 0.64 1.04
CA GLY A 133 1.96 0.46 -0.30
C GLY A 133 2.80 1.07 -1.43
N LEU A 134 4.07 1.38 -1.21
CA LEU A 134 5.00 1.69 -2.29
C LEU A 134 5.51 0.42 -2.96
N ALA A 135 5.85 0.52 -4.24
CA ALA A 135 6.55 -0.51 -4.98
C ALA A 135 7.90 0.02 -5.46
N HIS A 136 8.72 -0.90 -5.98
CA HIS A 136 10.04 -0.58 -6.51
C HIS A 136 10.05 0.48 -7.61
N GLU A 137 10.95 1.46 -7.49
CA GLU A 137 11.04 2.60 -8.42
C GLU A 137 11.47 2.18 -9.84
N HIS A 138 12.34 1.16 -9.97
CA HIS A 138 12.76 0.62 -11.27
C HIS A 138 11.64 -0.12 -12.03
N SER A 139 10.53 -0.44 -11.35
CA SER A 139 9.33 -0.99 -11.97
C SER A 139 8.48 0.10 -12.66
N SER A 140 8.97 1.35 -12.71
CA SER A 140 8.33 2.46 -13.41
C SER A 140 8.33 2.21 -14.92
N PRO A 141 7.18 2.41 -15.61
CA PRO A 141 7.13 2.28 -17.06
C PRO A 141 8.03 3.29 -17.78
N LEU A 142 8.38 4.41 -17.13
CA LEU A 142 9.17 5.50 -17.71
C LEU A 142 10.65 5.49 -17.28
N GLY A 143 11.03 4.72 -16.26
CA GLY A 143 12.41 4.60 -15.76
C GLY A 143 13.27 3.54 -16.44
N GLY A 144 12.91 3.17 -17.67
CA GLY A 144 13.31 1.93 -18.34
C GLY A 144 14.80 1.62 -18.33
N MET A 145 15.24 0.83 -17.36
CA MET A 145 16.54 0.18 -17.40
C MET A 145 16.58 -0.87 -18.50
N GLU A 146 17.66 -0.84 -19.28
CA GLU A 146 17.90 -1.77 -20.38
C GLU A 146 18.61 -3.00 -19.83
N TRP A 147 17.84 -3.91 -19.22
CA TRP A 147 18.39 -5.06 -18.51
C TRP A 147 19.17 -6.02 -19.41
N ASN A 148 20.39 -6.36 -18.99
CA ASN A 148 21.11 -7.54 -19.45
C ASN A 148 20.58 -8.78 -18.70
N LYS A 149 19.38 -9.23 -19.06
CA LYS A 149 18.63 -10.27 -18.33
C LYS A 149 19.44 -11.53 -17.99
N PRO A 150 20.27 -12.10 -18.90
CA PRO A 150 21.09 -13.27 -18.57
C PRO A 150 22.11 -13.01 -17.45
N VAL A 151 22.70 -11.81 -17.40
CA VAL A 151 23.65 -11.43 -16.34
C VAL A 151 22.92 -11.28 -15.01
N VAL A 152 21.79 -10.58 -15.00
CA VAL A 152 20.98 -10.38 -13.79
C VAL A 152 20.50 -11.71 -13.21
N LEU A 153 19.96 -12.62 -14.04
CA LEU A 153 19.51 -13.94 -13.61
C LEU A 153 20.66 -14.77 -13.02
N ARG A 154 21.83 -14.75 -13.67
CA ARG A 154 23.02 -15.46 -13.17
C ARG A 154 23.48 -14.93 -11.83
N ASP A 155 23.55 -13.61 -11.68
CA ASP A 155 24.11 -12.98 -10.49
C ASP A 155 23.16 -13.09 -9.28
N LEU A 156 21.85 -12.97 -9.49
CA LEU A 156 20.84 -13.11 -8.43
C LEU A 156 20.57 -14.57 -8.03
N ALA A 157 20.82 -15.54 -8.91
CA ALA A 157 20.81 -16.96 -8.53
C ALA A 157 22.00 -17.35 -7.61
N GLY A 158 23.03 -16.51 -7.53
CA GLY A 158 24.18 -16.70 -6.67
C GLY A 158 24.04 -16.03 -5.29
N SER A 159 25.07 -16.21 -4.45
CA SER A 159 25.18 -15.51 -3.17
C SER A 159 25.19 -13.99 -3.36
N PRO A 160 24.55 -13.21 -2.47
CA PRO A 160 23.83 -13.64 -1.25
C PRO A 160 22.34 -13.93 -1.44
N ASN A 161 21.79 -13.73 -2.64
CA ASN A 161 20.34 -13.69 -2.85
C ASN A 161 19.71 -15.07 -3.10
N PHE A 162 20.37 -15.92 -3.90
CA PHE A 162 19.90 -17.27 -4.26
C PHE A 162 18.48 -17.33 -4.84
N TRP A 163 18.09 -16.32 -5.61
CA TRP A 163 16.76 -16.22 -6.18
C TRP A 163 16.56 -17.14 -7.37
N ASP A 164 15.35 -17.68 -7.49
CA ASP A 164 14.89 -18.33 -8.71
C ASP A 164 14.51 -17.29 -9.79
N GLU A 165 14.34 -17.78 -11.02
CA GLU A 165 13.99 -16.91 -12.15
C GLU A 165 12.65 -16.18 -11.92
N ALA A 166 11.66 -16.82 -11.30
CA ALA A 166 10.35 -16.21 -11.07
C ALA A 166 10.46 -14.99 -10.15
N THR A 167 11.25 -15.11 -9.09
CA THR A 167 11.57 -14.02 -8.16
C THR A 167 12.28 -12.87 -8.87
N VAL A 168 13.26 -13.15 -9.74
CA VAL A 168 13.97 -12.11 -10.51
C VAL A 168 13.04 -11.42 -11.53
N GLN A 169 12.22 -12.20 -12.25
CA GLN A 169 11.27 -11.67 -13.23
C GLN A 169 10.31 -10.68 -12.57
N HIS A 170 9.84 -10.98 -11.36
CA HIS A 170 8.97 -10.08 -10.65
C HIS A 170 9.71 -8.89 -10.04
N ASN A 171 10.76 -9.14 -9.27
CA ASN A 171 11.36 -8.08 -8.45
C ASN A 171 12.28 -7.14 -9.24
N VAL A 172 12.78 -7.56 -10.41
CA VAL A 172 13.74 -6.77 -11.19
C VAL A 172 13.19 -6.38 -12.56
N PHE A 173 12.55 -7.31 -13.26
CA PHE A 173 12.13 -7.08 -14.65
C PHE A 173 10.69 -6.59 -14.80
N PHE A 174 9.84 -6.82 -13.80
CA PHE A 174 8.45 -6.41 -13.85
C PHE A 174 8.35 -4.89 -13.95
N LYS A 175 7.45 -4.43 -14.81
CA LYS A 175 7.10 -3.02 -14.92
C LYS A 175 5.60 -2.91 -14.79
N TYR A 176 5.16 -1.96 -13.96
CA TYR A 176 3.76 -1.62 -13.88
C TYR A 176 3.30 -0.88 -15.13
N SER A 177 2.05 -1.07 -15.54
CA SER A 177 1.43 -0.18 -16.53
C SER A 177 1.00 1.14 -15.86
N MET A 178 0.94 2.22 -16.65
CA MET A 178 0.64 3.58 -16.15
C MET A 178 -0.71 3.68 -15.43
N ASP A 179 -1.67 2.82 -15.76
CA ASP A 179 -2.99 2.72 -15.13
C ASP A 179 -2.99 1.91 -13.83
N GLN A 180 -1.93 1.15 -13.51
CA GLN A 180 -1.82 0.35 -12.28
C GLN A 180 -1.23 1.14 -11.10
N ILE A 181 -0.58 2.26 -11.38
CA ILE A 181 0.21 2.98 -10.38
C ILE A 181 -0.29 4.40 -10.16
N ASN A 182 -0.12 4.86 -8.92
CA ASN A 182 0.00 6.28 -8.66
C ASN A 182 1.48 6.64 -8.80
N GLY A 183 1.80 7.57 -9.70
CA GLY A 183 3.17 8.03 -9.95
C GLY A 183 3.62 7.78 -11.38
N THR A 184 4.59 8.54 -11.91
CA THR A 184 4.88 8.51 -13.36
C THR A 184 6.33 8.71 -13.76
N ALA A 185 7.22 9.36 -13.00
CA ALA A 185 8.59 9.58 -13.47
C ALA A 185 9.63 9.16 -12.44
N PHE A 186 10.66 8.51 -12.97
CA PHE A 186 11.76 7.85 -12.27
C PHE A 186 12.55 8.82 -11.39
N ASP A 187 12.74 8.43 -10.13
CA ASP A 187 13.58 9.11 -9.15
C ASP A 187 14.85 8.28 -8.85
N PRO A 188 16.04 8.68 -9.35
CA PRO A 188 17.29 7.96 -9.10
C PRO A 188 17.71 7.99 -7.62
N ASP A 189 17.18 8.92 -6.83
CA ASP A 189 17.52 9.10 -5.42
C ASP A 189 16.45 8.50 -4.49
N SER A 190 15.43 7.81 -5.05
CA SER A 190 14.35 7.22 -4.26
C SER A 190 14.89 6.12 -3.35
N ILE A 191 14.44 6.11 -2.09
CA ILE A 191 14.69 5.00 -1.18
C ILE A 191 14.17 3.68 -1.76
N MET A 192 13.13 3.71 -2.61
CA MET A 192 12.50 2.54 -3.23
C MET A 192 13.24 2.02 -4.47
N LEU A 193 14.40 2.60 -4.82
CA LEU A 193 15.23 2.16 -5.93
C LEU A 193 16.35 1.23 -5.46
N TYR A 194 16.47 0.07 -6.09
CA TYR A 194 17.62 -0.81 -5.85
C TYR A 194 18.90 -0.25 -6.48
N ALA A 195 20.02 -0.54 -5.83
CA ALA A 195 21.35 -0.30 -6.37
C ALA A 195 21.73 -1.41 -7.35
N PHE A 196 21.73 -1.08 -8.65
CA PHE A 196 22.04 -1.99 -9.73
C PHE A 196 23.37 -1.61 -10.36
N PRO A 197 24.31 -2.56 -10.50
CA PRO A 197 25.61 -2.31 -11.08
C PRO A 197 25.50 -2.14 -12.60
N ALA A 198 26.41 -1.40 -13.21
CA ALA A 198 26.38 -1.08 -14.65
C ALA A 198 26.45 -2.34 -15.53
N GLU A 199 27.07 -3.41 -15.04
CA GLU A 199 27.19 -4.71 -15.70
C GLU A 199 25.84 -5.41 -15.91
N TRP A 200 24.81 -5.01 -15.14
CA TRP A 200 23.45 -5.55 -15.24
C TRP A 200 22.62 -4.86 -16.32
N THR A 201 23.13 -3.79 -16.94
CA THR A 201 22.45 -3.07 -18.01
C THR A 201 23.23 -3.13 -19.32
N LEU A 202 22.53 -3.07 -20.44
CA LEU A 202 23.11 -3.09 -21.79
C LEU A 202 23.74 -1.75 -22.16
N ASN A 203 23.29 -0.67 -21.52
CA ASN A 203 23.72 0.70 -21.76
C ASN A 203 24.71 1.23 -20.69
N ALA A 204 25.19 0.35 -19.81
CA ALA A 204 26.12 0.68 -18.72
C ALA A 204 25.62 1.75 -17.74
N VAL A 205 24.30 1.94 -17.64
CA VAL A 205 23.68 2.76 -16.60
C VAL A 205 23.63 1.95 -15.30
N SER A 206 24.14 2.53 -14.22
CA SER A 206 24.02 2.01 -12.86
C SER A 206 23.12 2.90 -12.02
N THR A 207 22.54 2.34 -10.97
CA THR A 207 21.91 3.09 -9.87
C THR A 207 22.77 2.97 -8.61
N HIS A 208 22.43 3.71 -7.56
CA HIS A 208 23.20 3.74 -6.32
C HIS A 208 22.30 3.42 -5.11
N ALA A 209 22.92 3.02 -4.01
CA ALA A 209 22.19 2.79 -2.76
C ALA A 209 21.76 4.14 -2.18
N ASN A 210 20.48 4.23 -1.82
CA ASN A 210 19.88 5.40 -1.20
C ASN A 210 19.60 5.08 0.25
N ASP A 211 20.18 5.87 1.17
CA ASP A 211 20.09 5.60 2.60
C ASP A 211 19.05 6.48 3.32
N VAL A 212 18.41 7.39 2.60
CA VAL A 212 17.44 8.34 3.13
C VAL A 212 16.28 8.54 2.17
N LEU A 213 15.13 8.97 2.70
CA LEU A 213 13.99 9.36 1.87
C LEU A 213 14.34 10.56 0.98
N SER A 214 14.15 10.40 -0.32
CA SER A 214 14.34 11.47 -1.31
C SER A 214 13.32 12.60 -1.10
N LYS A 215 13.52 13.72 -1.79
CA LYS A 215 12.51 14.78 -1.83
C LYS A 215 11.20 14.28 -2.46
N LEU A 216 11.30 13.49 -3.53
CA LEU A 216 10.15 13.00 -4.28
C LEU A 216 9.41 11.89 -3.53
N ASP A 217 10.11 11.04 -2.77
CA ASP A 217 9.49 10.07 -1.85
C ASP A 217 8.55 10.78 -0.88
N LYS A 218 9.05 11.86 -0.25
CA LYS A 218 8.30 12.67 0.74
C LYS A 218 7.11 13.39 0.10
N GLU A 219 7.30 13.98 -1.08
CA GLU A 219 6.22 14.66 -1.81
C GLU A 219 5.14 13.69 -2.27
N PHE A 220 5.53 12.50 -2.74
CA PHE A 220 4.60 11.49 -3.21
C PHE A 220 3.74 10.93 -2.08
N ILE A 221 4.38 10.49 -0.98
CA ILE A 221 3.68 9.87 0.15
C ILE A 221 2.77 10.87 0.87
N ALA A 222 3.12 12.15 0.92
CA ALA A 222 2.30 13.23 1.46
C ALA A 222 1.26 13.76 0.46
N GLY A 223 1.26 13.27 -0.78
CA GLY A 223 0.39 13.73 -1.85
C GLY A 223 -1.04 13.21 -1.74
N ALA A 224 -1.97 13.87 -2.43
CA ALA A 224 -3.41 13.55 -2.41
C ALA A 224 -3.78 12.12 -2.84
N LYS A 225 -2.86 11.38 -3.47
CA LYS A 225 -3.07 10.00 -3.91
C LYS A 225 -2.64 8.96 -2.87
N MET A 226 -1.97 9.39 -1.80
CA MET A 226 -1.40 8.53 -0.75
C MET A 226 -1.92 8.98 0.62
N TYR A 227 -1.08 9.58 1.47
CA TYR A 227 -1.40 9.89 2.87
C TYR A 227 -1.22 11.37 3.21
N PRO A 228 -2.03 12.27 2.63
CA PRO A 228 -1.90 13.70 2.87
C PRO A 228 -2.31 14.06 4.30
N LYS A 229 -1.41 14.75 5.03
CA LYS A 229 -1.69 15.32 6.37
C LYS A 229 -2.76 16.41 6.37
N THR A 230 -3.01 17.00 5.20
CA THR A 230 -4.03 18.04 5.02
C THR A 230 -5.44 17.48 4.86
N GLN A 231 -5.59 16.18 4.54
CA GLN A 231 -6.92 15.57 4.48
C GLN A 231 -7.32 15.00 5.84
N PRO A 232 -8.60 15.13 6.23
CA PRO A 232 -9.11 14.49 7.43
C PRO A 232 -8.94 12.97 7.33
N GLY A 233 -8.34 12.35 8.33
CA GLY A 233 -8.21 10.89 8.42
C GLY A 233 -9.31 10.26 9.27
N LEU A 234 -9.11 9.01 9.70
CA LEU A 234 -10.02 8.28 10.59
C LEU A 234 -10.63 9.06 11.77
N PRO A 235 -9.90 9.97 12.46
CA PRO A 235 -10.48 10.74 13.56
C PRO A 235 -11.62 11.68 13.14
N ALA A 236 -11.71 12.03 11.87
CA ALA A 236 -12.70 12.96 11.32
C ALA A 236 -13.84 12.27 10.57
N ALA A 237 -13.95 10.94 10.68
CA ALA A 237 -15.02 10.20 10.03
C ALA A 237 -16.41 10.65 10.50
N VAL A 238 -17.34 10.84 9.57
CA VAL A 238 -18.69 11.35 9.81
C VAL A 238 -19.57 10.24 10.40
N ASN A 239 -20.34 10.55 11.44
CA ASN A 239 -21.24 9.58 12.07
C ASN A 239 -22.47 9.31 11.19
N LEU A 240 -22.73 8.02 10.93
CA LEU A 240 -23.98 7.52 10.37
C LEU A 240 -24.78 6.83 11.47
N THR A 241 -26.05 7.20 11.58
CA THR A 241 -27.00 6.54 12.46
C THR A 241 -27.71 5.43 11.68
N VAL A 242 -27.65 4.19 12.19
CA VAL A 242 -28.31 3.05 11.56
C VAL A 242 -29.82 3.30 11.48
N GLY A 243 -30.40 3.11 10.29
CA GLY A 243 -31.83 3.31 10.03
C GLY A 243 -32.24 4.76 9.79
N ALA A 244 -31.33 5.73 9.92
CA ALA A 244 -31.61 7.13 9.63
C ALA A 244 -31.83 7.38 8.12
N PRO A 245 -32.44 8.53 7.76
CA PRO A 245 -32.50 8.97 6.37
C PRO A 245 -31.13 9.07 5.72
N ARG A 246 -31.12 9.08 4.38
CA ARG A 246 -29.90 9.24 3.58
C ARG A 246 -29.16 10.52 3.97
N LEU A 247 -27.87 10.38 4.22
CA LEU A 247 -26.95 11.50 4.37
C LEU A 247 -26.41 11.86 2.99
N GLU A 248 -26.56 13.11 2.58
CA GLU A 248 -25.96 13.63 1.35
C GLU A 248 -24.49 14.02 1.60
N ALA A 249 -23.62 13.66 0.66
CA ALA A 249 -22.18 13.87 0.68
C ALA A 249 -21.66 14.26 -0.71
N ASP A 250 -20.39 14.63 -0.78
CA ASP A 250 -19.76 15.12 -2.02
C ASP A 250 -18.27 14.78 -2.03
N ILE A 251 -17.84 14.07 -3.06
CA ILE A 251 -16.42 13.93 -3.37
C ILE A 251 -15.99 15.24 -4.04
N GLY A 252 -15.57 16.21 -3.22
CA GLY A 252 -15.26 17.57 -3.65
C GLY A 252 -13.96 17.72 -4.44
N LYS A 253 -13.03 16.76 -4.33
CA LYS A 253 -11.77 16.76 -5.10
C LYS A 253 -11.31 15.36 -5.54
N PRO A 254 -10.57 15.24 -6.65
CA PRO A 254 -10.04 13.95 -7.09
C PRO A 254 -9.16 13.29 -6.03
N GLY A 255 -9.39 11.99 -5.82
CA GLY A 255 -8.66 11.19 -4.84
C GLY A 255 -9.10 11.39 -3.39
N GLU A 256 -10.11 12.22 -3.13
CA GLU A 256 -10.75 12.29 -1.82
C GLU A 256 -11.43 10.97 -1.46
N GLU A 257 -11.31 10.65 -0.17
CA GLU A 257 -11.94 9.50 0.45
C GLU A 257 -12.77 10.02 1.62
N ASP A 258 -14.09 9.90 1.50
CA ASP A 258 -15.01 10.20 2.58
C ASP A 258 -15.04 9.02 3.54
N LEU A 259 -14.85 9.32 4.82
CA LEU A 259 -14.90 8.32 5.88
C LEU A 259 -16.16 8.52 6.69
N PHE A 260 -16.90 7.44 6.86
CA PHE A 260 -18.06 7.37 7.73
C PHE A 260 -17.84 6.34 8.81
N ARG A 261 -18.52 6.50 9.94
CA ARG A 261 -18.54 5.52 11.02
C ARG A 261 -19.95 5.27 11.50
N PHE A 262 -20.24 4.03 11.87
CA PHE A 262 -21.50 3.68 12.52
C PHE A 262 -21.28 2.62 13.58
N HIS A 263 -22.21 2.54 14.52
CA HIS A 263 -22.26 1.51 15.54
C HIS A 263 -23.34 0.49 15.20
N ALA A 264 -22.99 -0.79 15.21
CA ALA A 264 -23.96 -1.89 15.15
C ALA A 264 -24.28 -2.31 16.59
N ASP A 265 -25.51 -2.06 17.05
CA ASP A 265 -25.92 -2.39 18.42
C ASP A 265 -26.05 -3.90 18.67
N THR A 266 -26.32 -4.68 17.63
CA THR A 266 -26.60 -6.12 17.73
C THR A 266 -25.99 -6.88 16.56
N ASP A 267 -25.78 -8.18 16.73
CA ASP A 267 -25.42 -9.06 15.63
C ASP A 267 -26.56 -9.11 14.61
N GLY A 268 -26.27 -8.95 13.33
CA GLY A 268 -27.31 -8.91 12.31
C GLY A 268 -26.80 -8.70 10.90
N VAL A 269 -27.71 -8.64 9.94
CA VAL A 269 -27.38 -8.26 8.56
C VAL A 269 -27.52 -6.74 8.45
N TYR A 270 -26.43 -6.09 8.09
CA TYR A 270 -26.39 -4.66 7.85
C TYR A 270 -26.16 -4.40 6.36
N VAL A 271 -26.85 -3.38 5.86
CA VAL A 271 -26.78 -2.95 4.47
C VAL A 271 -26.33 -1.52 4.41
N MET A 272 -25.20 -1.31 3.74
CA MET A 272 -24.69 0.00 3.37
C MET A 272 -24.98 0.18 1.88
N GLU A 273 -25.58 1.30 1.51
CA GLU A 273 -25.93 1.62 0.11
C GLU A 273 -25.65 3.09 -0.14
N THR A 274 -24.99 3.37 -1.27
CA THR A 274 -24.92 4.72 -1.84
C THR A 274 -25.92 4.88 -2.97
N ARG A 275 -26.33 6.13 -3.24
CA ARG A 275 -27.12 6.50 -4.43
C ARG A 275 -26.67 7.84 -4.98
N GLY A 276 -26.83 7.99 -6.28
CA GLY A 276 -26.55 9.24 -6.99
C GLY A 276 -26.32 8.96 -8.47
N GLN A 277 -25.86 9.98 -9.19
CA GLN A 277 -25.32 9.81 -10.54
C GLN A 277 -23.80 9.56 -10.53
N THR A 278 -23.15 9.85 -9.41
CA THR A 278 -21.72 9.67 -9.23
C THR A 278 -21.39 8.18 -9.08
N ASP A 279 -20.40 7.72 -9.83
CA ASP A 279 -19.83 6.38 -9.76
C ASP A 279 -18.83 6.33 -8.60
N VAL A 280 -19.25 5.67 -7.52
CA VAL A 280 -18.49 5.62 -6.26
C VAL A 280 -18.15 4.17 -5.93
N TYR A 281 -17.13 4.01 -5.11
CA TYR A 281 -16.62 2.72 -4.68
C TYR A 281 -16.58 2.70 -3.16
N MET A 282 -16.99 1.59 -2.55
CA MET A 282 -17.17 1.49 -1.09
C MET A 282 -16.36 0.35 -0.48
N LYS A 283 -15.77 0.59 0.69
CA LYS A 283 -15.16 -0.42 1.55
C LYS A 283 -15.75 -0.38 2.94
N LEU A 284 -15.90 -1.55 3.56
CA LEU A 284 -16.35 -1.72 4.95
C LEU A 284 -15.21 -2.29 5.80
N PHE A 285 -14.94 -1.67 6.95
CA PHE A 285 -13.94 -2.11 7.91
C PHE A 285 -14.54 -2.31 9.30
N GLY A 286 -14.01 -3.28 10.04
CA GLY A 286 -14.37 -3.53 11.44
C GLY A 286 -14.42 -5.02 11.82
N PRO A 287 -15.07 -5.35 12.96
CA PRO A 287 -15.46 -4.40 14.01
C PRO A 287 -14.24 -3.80 14.71
N ASN A 288 -14.35 -2.57 15.20
CA ASN A 288 -13.39 -1.85 16.04
C ASN A 288 -11.97 -1.72 15.46
N SER A 289 -11.81 -1.99 14.17
CA SER A 289 -10.54 -1.91 13.46
C SER A 289 -10.75 -1.21 12.12
N PRO A 290 -10.09 -0.06 11.90
CA PRO A 290 -10.13 0.65 10.62
C PRO A 290 -9.25 0.00 9.55
N THR A 291 -8.45 -0.99 9.92
CA THR A 291 -7.53 -1.70 9.02
C THR A 291 -8.09 -3.06 8.60
N ALA A 292 -9.01 -3.65 9.36
CA ALA A 292 -9.67 -4.91 9.06
C ALA A 292 -10.78 -4.73 8.00
N LEU A 293 -10.44 -4.91 6.72
CA LEU A 293 -11.42 -4.90 5.62
C LEU A 293 -12.28 -6.17 5.70
N LEU A 294 -13.59 -5.96 5.72
CA LEU A 294 -14.58 -7.02 5.70
C LEU A 294 -15.10 -7.26 4.28
N GLU A 295 -15.50 -6.19 3.60
CA GLU A 295 -16.10 -6.24 2.26
C GLU A 295 -15.80 -4.97 1.48
N GLU A 296 -15.82 -5.08 0.15
CA GLU A 296 -15.73 -3.95 -0.77
C GLU A 296 -16.65 -4.18 -1.98
N ASP A 297 -17.21 -3.12 -2.53
CA ASP A 297 -18.15 -3.19 -3.65
C ASP A 297 -18.12 -1.90 -4.48
N ASP A 298 -18.47 -2.00 -5.76
CA ASP A 298 -18.49 -0.88 -6.72
C ASP A 298 -19.83 -0.71 -7.43
N ASP A 299 -20.50 -1.79 -7.87
CA ASP A 299 -21.69 -1.67 -8.73
C ASP A 299 -22.90 -2.54 -8.34
N SER A 300 -22.89 -3.21 -7.19
CA SER A 300 -23.99 -4.11 -6.78
C SER A 300 -25.28 -3.38 -6.32
N GLY A 301 -25.29 -2.04 -6.34
CA GLY A 301 -26.41 -1.20 -5.92
C GLY A 301 -27.21 -0.61 -7.09
N TYR A 302 -27.73 0.62 -6.91
CA TYR A 302 -28.54 1.28 -7.94
C TYR A 302 -27.67 2.05 -8.93
N GLY A 303 -27.68 1.65 -10.20
CA GLY A 303 -26.83 2.27 -11.22
C GLY A 303 -25.38 1.83 -11.02
N LEU A 304 -24.45 2.78 -11.02
CA LEU A 304 -23.01 2.55 -10.77
C LEU A 304 -22.65 2.79 -9.30
N ASN A 305 -23.54 2.46 -8.37
CA ASN A 305 -23.32 2.70 -6.95
C ASN A 305 -23.22 1.38 -6.19
N PRO A 306 -22.37 1.31 -5.16
CA PRO A 306 -22.14 0.10 -4.40
C PRO A 306 -23.23 -0.14 -3.36
N ARG A 307 -23.42 -1.43 -3.07
CA ARG A 307 -24.27 -1.95 -2.00
C ARG A 307 -23.60 -3.13 -1.32
N ILE A 308 -23.08 -2.90 -0.11
CA ILE A 308 -22.55 -3.96 0.76
C ILE A 308 -23.67 -4.48 1.67
N SER A 309 -23.84 -5.79 1.70
CA SER A 309 -24.80 -6.49 2.56
C SER A 309 -24.08 -7.56 3.37
N ALA A 310 -23.66 -7.23 4.59
CA ALA A 310 -22.78 -8.07 5.40
C ALA A 310 -23.45 -8.50 6.71
N ARG A 311 -23.13 -9.71 7.18
CA ARG A 311 -23.48 -10.15 8.52
C ARG A 311 -22.42 -9.63 9.49
N LEU A 312 -22.80 -8.71 10.35
CA LEU A 312 -21.92 -8.01 11.27
C LEU A 312 -22.21 -8.43 12.71
N MET A 313 -21.16 -8.43 13.53
CA MET A 313 -21.30 -8.53 14.99
C MET A 313 -21.54 -7.12 15.57
N ALA A 314 -22.02 -7.04 16.82
CA ALA A 314 -22.09 -5.76 17.51
C ALA A 314 -20.69 -5.10 17.60
N GLY A 315 -20.61 -3.78 17.37
CA GLY A 315 -19.36 -3.02 17.40
C GLY A 315 -19.31 -1.83 16.46
N ASP A 316 -18.16 -1.15 16.41
CA ASP A 316 -17.94 0.03 15.58
C ASP A 316 -17.36 -0.35 14.21
N TYR A 317 -17.87 0.30 13.16
CA TYR A 317 -17.48 0.05 11.77
C TYR A 317 -17.14 1.35 11.05
N ILE A 318 -16.22 1.25 10.09
CA ILE A 318 -15.86 2.35 9.18
C ILE A 318 -16.32 2.00 7.77
N VAL A 319 -16.97 2.96 7.11
CA VAL A 319 -17.26 2.90 5.68
C VAL A 319 -16.41 3.94 5.00
N GLN A 320 -15.58 3.51 4.06
CA GLN A 320 -14.82 4.41 3.19
C GLN A 320 -15.52 4.47 1.84
N VAL A 321 -15.81 5.69 1.38
CA VAL A 321 -16.36 5.95 0.04
C VAL A 321 -15.40 6.85 -0.72
N ARG A 322 -15.18 6.54 -1.99
CA ARG A 322 -14.41 7.37 -2.91
C ARG A 322 -15.02 7.33 -4.28
N HIS A 323 -14.68 8.28 -5.14
CA HIS A 323 -15.01 8.15 -6.56
C HIS A 323 -14.29 6.94 -7.17
N TYR A 324 -14.94 6.23 -8.11
CA TYR A 324 -14.35 5.09 -8.82
C TYR A 324 -13.04 5.49 -9.53
N ASP A 325 -13.08 6.54 -10.36
CA ASP A 325 -11.89 7.22 -10.88
C ASP A 325 -11.23 8.13 -9.84
N ARG A 326 -10.14 7.66 -9.22
CA ARG A 326 -9.34 8.43 -8.25
C ARG A 326 -8.56 9.61 -8.86
N SER A 327 -8.41 9.66 -10.18
CA SER A 327 -7.50 10.60 -10.83
C SER A 327 -8.16 11.94 -11.15
N ALA A 328 -9.43 11.93 -11.54
CA ALA A 328 -10.18 13.13 -11.91
C ALA A 328 -11.60 13.18 -11.37
N GLY A 329 -12.14 12.06 -10.86
CA GLY A 329 -13.54 11.96 -10.47
C GLY A 329 -13.90 12.78 -9.23
N THR A 330 -15.06 13.43 -9.30
CA THR A 330 -15.71 14.20 -8.23
C THR A 330 -17.22 14.07 -8.38
N GLY A 331 -17.98 14.37 -7.33
CA GLY A 331 -19.44 14.44 -7.44
C GLY A 331 -20.20 14.07 -6.18
N LYS A 332 -21.47 14.47 -6.19
CA LYS A 332 -22.42 14.26 -5.09
C LYS A 332 -22.97 12.85 -5.08
N TYR A 333 -23.19 12.33 -3.89
CA TYR A 333 -23.85 11.06 -3.65
C TYR A 333 -24.53 11.12 -2.28
N GLY A 334 -25.36 10.14 -1.97
CA GLY A 334 -25.84 9.99 -0.61
C GLY A 334 -25.72 8.56 -0.12
N ILE A 335 -25.48 8.40 1.17
CA ILE A 335 -25.17 7.14 1.83
C ILE A 335 -26.20 6.80 2.92
N THR A 336 -26.47 5.51 3.10
CA THR A 336 -27.31 5.00 4.19
C THR A 336 -26.69 3.75 4.80
N VAL A 337 -26.99 3.51 6.08
CA VAL A 337 -26.77 2.22 6.77
C VAL A 337 -28.09 1.76 7.37
N LYS A 338 -28.48 0.51 7.14
CA LYS A 338 -29.71 -0.08 7.68
C LYS A 338 -29.45 -1.49 8.21
N GLN A 339 -30.08 -1.83 9.32
CA GLN A 339 -30.20 -3.22 9.74
C GLN A 339 -31.39 -3.87 9.02
N ARG A 340 -31.23 -5.12 8.57
CA ARG A 340 -32.26 -5.93 7.91
C ARG A 340 -32.88 -6.97 8.81
#